data_AF-A0A494X4Y7-F1
#
_entry.id   AF-A0A494X4Y7-F1
#
_cell.length_a   1.000
_cell.length_b   1.000
_cell.length_c   1.000
_cell.angle_alpha   90.00
_cell.angle_beta   90.00
_cell.angle_gamma   90.00
#
_symmetry.space_group_name_H-M   'P 1'
#
loop_
_entity.id
_entity.type
_entity.pdbx_description
1 polymer ?
#
loop_
_entity_poly.entity_id
_entity_poly.type
_entity_poly.pdbx_seq_one_letter_code
_entity_poly.pdbx_strand_id
1 'polypeptide(L)'
;MYPELREKAVSTCSECRFFVRIQGREEARWGCVAGLPEYRTLRKRVPAVLHAVDILKAAGKEGLYKALECDNPERQACGLFLCRK
;
A
#
# COMPACT_ATOMS: atom_id res chain seq x y z
N MET A 1 29.64 -10.90 5.45
CA MET A 1 28.73 -9.81 5.87
C MET A 1 27.76 -9.59 4.71
N TYR A 2 26.54 -10.11 4.79
CA TYR A 2 25.58 -10.13 3.69
C TYR A 2 24.95 -8.74 3.49
N PRO A 3 25.30 -7.98 2.43
CA PRO A 3 24.74 -6.64 2.19
C PRO A 3 23.25 -6.69 1.85
N GLU A 4 22.79 -7.82 1.31
CA GLU A 4 21.45 -8.03 0.77
C GLU A 4 20.36 -8.03 1.87
N LEU A 5 20.72 -8.32 3.12
CA LEU A 5 19.81 -8.23 4.26
C LEU A 5 19.62 -6.79 4.77
N ARG A 6 20.54 -5.87 4.45
CA ARG A 6 20.43 -4.46 4.85
C ARG A 6 19.40 -3.70 4.02
N GLU A 7 19.24 -4.02 2.73
CA GLU A 7 18.29 -3.29 1.88
C GLU A 7 16.82 -3.49 2.27
N LYS A 8 16.47 -4.70 2.76
CA LYS A 8 15.13 -4.97 3.31
C LYS A 8 14.89 -4.33 4.70
N ALA A 9 15.95 -3.99 5.43
CA ALA A 9 15.85 -3.44 6.78
C ALA A 9 15.68 -1.91 6.82
N VAL A 10 15.90 -1.22 5.70
CA VAL A 10 15.84 0.26 5.61
C VAL A 10 14.69 0.76 4.74
N SER A 11 14.06 -0.13 3.96
CA SER A 11 12.93 0.24 3.10
C SER A 11 11.67 0.53 3.91
N THR A 12 11.03 1.67 3.63
CA THR A 12 9.81 2.10 4.32
C THR A 12 8.56 1.86 3.46
N CYS A 13 7.38 1.91 4.07
CA CYS A 13 6.12 1.88 3.35
C CYS A 13 6.05 2.94 2.24
N SER A 14 6.68 4.12 2.42
CA SER A 14 6.74 5.17 1.39
C SER A 14 7.36 4.73 0.06
N GLU A 15 8.27 3.76 0.09
CA GLU A 15 8.93 3.20 -1.10
C GLU A 15 8.20 1.99 -1.68
N CYS A 16 7.14 1.54 -1.00
CA CYS A 16 6.34 0.39 -1.39
C CYS A 16 5.36 0.77 -2.51
N ARG A 17 5.32 -0.03 -3.56
CA ARG A 17 4.36 0.13 -4.67
C ARG A 17 2.91 -0.01 -4.22
N PHE A 18 2.66 -0.75 -3.13
CA PHE A 18 1.33 -0.92 -2.56
C PHE A 18 0.91 0.21 -1.60
N PHE A 19 1.82 1.11 -1.27
CA PHE A 19 1.51 2.26 -0.44
C PHE A 19 1.11 3.43 -1.33
N VAL A 20 -0.16 3.79 -1.25
CA VAL A 20 -0.80 4.74 -2.15
C VAL A 20 -1.57 5.78 -1.38
N ARG A 21 -1.85 6.91 -2.02
CA ARG A 21 -2.71 7.91 -1.44
C ARG A 21 -4.16 7.54 -1.73
N ILE A 22 -4.91 7.20 -0.69
CA ILE A 22 -6.34 6.93 -0.74
C ILE A 22 -7.09 8.26 -0.66
N GLN A 23 -7.70 8.65 -1.77
CA GLN A 23 -8.50 9.87 -1.87
C GLN A 23 -9.96 9.57 -1.51
N GLY A 24 -10.39 10.08 -0.37
CA GLY A 24 -11.78 10.15 0.03
C GLY A 24 -12.50 11.34 -0.61
N ARG A 25 -13.72 11.61 -0.12
CA ARG A 25 -14.54 12.72 -0.61
C ARG A 25 -14.02 14.09 -0.17
N GLU A 26 -13.50 14.16 1.05
CA GLU A 26 -13.02 15.41 1.68
C GLU A 26 -11.56 15.32 2.14
N GLU A 27 -11.03 14.11 2.36
CA GLU A 27 -9.68 13.88 2.86
C GLU A 27 -8.91 12.90 2.00
N ALA A 28 -7.59 13.07 1.95
CA ALA A 28 -6.68 12.14 1.29
C ALA A 28 -5.68 11.60 2.31
N ARG A 29 -5.75 10.30 2.58
CA ARG A 29 -4.88 9.60 3.54
C ARG A 29 -3.95 8.65 2.80
N TRP A 30 -2.85 8.29 3.43
CA TRP A 30 -2.03 7.19 2.94
C TRP A 30 -2.61 5.84 3.37
N GLY A 31 -2.39 4.82 2.57
CA GLY A 31 -2.87 3.48 2.88
C GLY A 31 -2.16 2.39 2.08
N CYS A 32 -2.21 1.17 2.61
CA CYS A 32 -1.60 -0.02 2.01
C CYS A 32 -2.65 -0.87 1.29
N VAL A 33 -2.55 -0.97 -0.04
CA VAL A 33 -3.45 -1.80 -0.85
C VAL A 33 -2.95 -3.25 -1.03
N ALA A 34 -1.87 -3.66 -0.35
CA ALA A 34 -1.33 -5.02 -0.46
C ALA A 34 -2.30 -6.10 0.04
N GLY A 35 -3.21 -5.73 0.95
CA GLY A 35 -4.28 -6.60 1.44
C GLY A 35 -5.41 -6.81 0.43
N LEU A 36 -5.47 -6.01 -0.64
CA LEU A 36 -6.52 -6.09 -1.65
C LEU A 36 -6.11 -7.11 -2.74
N PRO A 37 -6.94 -8.12 -3.04
CA PRO A 37 -6.59 -9.19 -3.96
C PRO A 37 -6.34 -8.71 -5.41
N GLU A 38 -7.06 -7.68 -5.86
CA GLU A 38 -6.85 -7.07 -7.19
C GLU A 38 -5.44 -6.51 -7.38
N TYR A 39 -4.87 -5.91 -6.34
CA TYR A 39 -3.54 -5.31 -6.39
C TYR A 39 -2.46 -6.32 -5.98
N ARG A 40 -2.74 -7.20 -5.02
CA ARG A 40 -1.82 -8.24 -4.55
C ARG A 40 -1.36 -9.18 -5.66
N THR A 41 -2.25 -9.53 -6.58
CA THR A 41 -1.90 -10.39 -7.72
C THR A 41 -1.10 -9.68 -8.80
N LEU A 42 -0.87 -8.36 -8.68
CA LEU A 42 -0.24 -7.48 -9.68
C LEU A 42 -0.90 -7.55 -11.07
N ARG A 43 -2.08 -8.17 -11.19
CA ARG A 43 -2.89 -8.20 -12.42
C ARG A 43 -3.31 -6.80 -12.83
N LYS A 44 -3.46 -5.91 -11.85
CA LYS A 44 -3.78 -4.50 -12.02
C LYS A 44 -2.61 -3.66 -11.56
N ARG A 45 -2.25 -2.66 -12.36
CA ARG A 45 -1.23 -1.67 -11.97
C ARG A 45 -1.75 -0.91 -10.76
N VAL A 46 -0.94 -0.81 -9.72
CA VAL A 46 -1.25 0.02 -8.55
C VAL A 46 -1.01 1.49 -8.92
N PRO A 47 -2.05 2.34 -8.96
CA PRO A 47 -1.88 3.78 -9.21
C PRO A 47 -1.32 4.47 -7.95
N ALA A 48 -0.65 5.61 -8.13
CA ALA A 48 -0.12 6.38 -7.00
C ALA A 48 -1.22 6.98 -6.10
N VAL A 49 -2.40 7.23 -6.68
CA VAL A 49 -3.60 7.74 -6.00
C VAL A 49 -4.77 6.80 -6.33
N LEU A 50 -5.57 6.47 -5.31
CA LEU A 50 -6.67 5.52 -5.43
C LEU A 50 -7.90 6.08 -4.72
N HIS A 51 -9.08 6.05 -5.33
CA HIS A 51 -10.26 6.57 -4.63
C HIS A 51 -10.78 5.54 -3.64
N ALA A 52 -11.22 6.00 -2.47
CA ALA A 52 -11.84 5.13 -1.47
C ALA A 52 -13.04 4.36 -2.04
N VAL A 53 -13.78 4.97 -2.98
CA VAL A 53 -14.89 4.33 -3.71
C VAL A 53 -14.43 3.12 -4.51
N ASP A 54 -13.26 3.17 -5.14
CA ASP A 54 -12.73 2.04 -5.90
C ASP A 54 -12.35 0.88 -4.97
N ILE A 55 -11.80 1.18 -3.79
CA ILE A 55 -11.51 0.18 -2.76
C ILE A 55 -12.79 -0.44 -2.22
N LEU A 56 -13.81 0.37 -1.96
CA LEU A 56 -15.12 -0.10 -1.50
C LEU A 56 -15.78 -1.03 -2.54
N LYS A 57 -15.65 -0.72 -3.83
CA LYS A 57 -16.15 -1.60 -4.90
C LYS A 57 -15.35 -2.89 -5.01
N ALA A 58 -14.03 -2.82 -4.82
CA ALA A 58 -13.10 -3.94 -4.96
C ALA A 58 -13.16 -4.96 -3.81
N ALA A 59 -13.20 -4.45 -2.57
CA ALA A 59 -13.00 -5.26 -1.37
C ALA A 59 -13.93 -4.87 -0.21
N GLY A 60 -14.92 -4.01 -0.46
CA GLY A 60 -15.88 -3.58 0.54
C GLY A 60 -15.28 -2.68 1.62
N LYS A 61 -16.09 -2.44 2.65
CA LYS A 61 -15.73 -1.59 3.79
C LYS A 61 -14.54 -2.16 4.57
N GLU A 62 -14.49 -3.47 4.78
CA GLU A 62 -13.39 -4.13 5.48
C GLU A 62 -12.04 -3.97 4.76
N GLY A 63 -12.04 -4.08 3.43
CA GLY A 63 -10.84 -3.84 2.63
C GLY A 63 -10.32 -2.40 2.75
N LEU A 64 -11.22 -1.42 2.81
CA LEU A 64 -10.87 -0.02 3.02
C LEU A 64 -10.26 0.22 4.41
N TYR A 65 -10.87 -0.33 5.47
CA TYR A 65 -10.32 -0.20 6.82
C TYR A 65 -8.92 -0.82 6.93
N LYS A 66 -8.72 -2.02 6.39
CA LYS A 66 -7.39 -2.66 6.35
C LYS A 66 -6.38 -1.86 5.55
N ALA A 67 -6.81 -1.21 4.46
CA ALA A 67 -5.92 -0.37 3.68
C ALA A 67 -5.51 0.89 4.46
N LEU A 68 -6.40 1.46 5.25
CA LEU A 68 -6.14 2.63 6.08
C LEU A 68 -5.42 2.32 7.41
N GLU A 69 -5.33 1.04 7.81
CA GLU A 69 -4.62 0.62 9.02
C GLU A 69 -3.11 0.91 8.97
N CYS A 70 -2.55 0.93 7.76
CA CYS A 70 -1.19 1.38 7.53
C CYS A 70 -1.21 2.78 6.91
N ASP A 71 -1.32 3.81 7.74
CA ASP A 71 -1.32 5.22 7.31
C ASP A 71 0.07 5.88 7.36
N ASN A 72 1.03 5.26 8.05
CA ASN A 72 2.35 5.85 8.26
C ASN A 72 3.36 5.48 7.14
N PRO A 73 3.82 6.47 6.34
CA PRO A 73 4.82 6.26 5.28
C PRO A 73 6.20 5.85 5.81
N GLU A 74 6.58 6.28 7.01
CA GLU A 74 7.89 6.01 7.62
C GLU A 74 7.94 4.65 8.31
N ARG A 75 6.80 3.96 8.40
CA ARG A 75 6.76 2.60 8.96
C ARG A 75 7.64 1.68 8.12
N GLN A 76 8.41 0.83 8.80
CA GLN A 76 9.21 -0.20 8.14
C GLN A 76 8.33 -1.07 7.25
N ALA A 77 8.79 -1.31 6.03
CA ALA A 77 8.00 -2.05 5.06
C ALA A 77 7.73 -3.50 5.54
N CYS A 78 6.53 -3.99 5.26
CA CYS A 78 6.13 -5.34 5.66
C CYS A 78 6.70 -6.41 4.71
N GLY A 79 6.48 -7.69 5.03
CA GLY A 79 6.90 -8.82 4.18
C GLY A 79 6.27 -8.86 2.78
N LEU A 80 5.29 -7.98 2.49
CA LEU A 80 4.69 -7.79 1.17
C LEU A 80 5.28 -6.59 0.42
N PHE A 81 6.40 -6.03 0.90
CA PHE A 81 7.08 -4.92 0.26
C PHE A 81 7.41 -5.25 -1.19
N LEU A 82 7.03 -4.33 -2.07
CA LEU A 82 7.43 -4.37 -3.47
C LEU A 82 8.02 -3.02 -3.82
N CYS A 83 9.30 -3.00 -4.17
CA CYS A 83 9.99 -1.76 -4.53
C CYS A 83 9.29 -1.13 -5.75
N ARG A 84 9.15 0.20 -5.72
CA ARG A 84 8.55 0.97 -6.80
C ARG A 84 9.53 1.26 -7.96
N LYS A 85 10.83 0.97 -7.81
CA LYS A 85 11.87 1.16 -8.85
C LYS A 85 11.60 0.38 -10.13
#